data_AF-A0A352HRV5-F1
#
_entry.id   AF-A0A352HRV5-F1
#
_cell.length_a   1.000
_cell.length_b   1.000
_cell.length_c   1.000
_cell.angle_alpha   90.00
_cell.angle_beta   90.00
_cell.angle_gamma   90.00
#
_symmetry.space_group_name_H-M   'P 1'
#
loop_
_entity.id
_entity.type
_entity.pdbx_description
1 polymer ?
#
loop_
_entity_poly.entity_id
_entity_poly.type
_entity_poly.pdbx_seq_one_letter_code
_entity_poly.pdbx_strand_id
1 'polypeptide(L)'
;MSCVNNGIGTYSGEAAHCGAVPPQTYAVIVAAGSGRRAGGGLPKQFHLLAAQMVFLYAVRAFLRADAATHIIVVVHPDYRELASEGLSRLCEEMPFQYDVVDGGATRWLSVKNGLTVIPDDVNGLVAVHDGARPLVTAEMIAEGWKCGAETGACVAAVPVTDSLRVCGSDGSSHAVDRSRYMAVQTPQVFDT
;
A
#
# COMPACT_ATOMS: atom_id res chain seq x y z
N MET A 1 10.68 -6.54 10.36
CA MET A 1 9.21 -6.37 10.24
C MET A 1 8.60 -7.75 10.20
N SER A 2 7.41 -7.97 10.75
CA SER A 2 6.79 -9.30 10.73
C SER A 2 5.52 -9.26 9.88
N CYS A 3 5.43 -10.12 8.88
CA CYS A 3 4.18 -10.38 8.15
C CYS A 3 3.22 -11.12 9.08
N VAL A 4 1.99 -10.64 9.21
CA VAL A 4 0.94 -11.32 9.98
C VAL A 4 -0.01 -12.00 9.00
N ASN A 5 -0.14 -13.32 9.09
CA ASN A 5 -1.11 -14.09 8.32
C ASN A 5 -2.51 -13.86 8.92
N ASN A 6 -3.44 -13.36 8.12
CA ASN A 6 -4.80 -13.01 8.55
C ASN A 6 -5.79 -14.19 8.62
N GLY A 7 -5.29 -15.42 8.69
CA GLY A 7 -6.06 -16.58 9.13
C GLY A 7 -7.33 -16.81 8.31
N ILE A 8 -7.19 -17.26 7.07
CA ILE A 8 -8.23 -17.96 6.33
C ILE A 8 -7.69 -19.33 5.94
N GLY A 9 -8.02 -20.36 6.72
CA GLY A 9 -7.92 -21.78 6.34
C GLY A 9 -6.53 -22.43 6.41
N THR A 10 -6.48 -23.63 7.00
CA THR A 10 -5.37 -24.57 6.84
C THR A 10 -5.51 -25.29 5.50
N TYR A 11 -4.62 -25.03 4.54
CA TYR A 11 -4.51 -25.85 3.33
C TYR A 11 -3.31 -26.80 3.46
N SER A 12 -3.63 -28.08 3.63
CA SER A 12 -2.72 -29.20 3.40
C SER A 12 -2.88 -29.66 1.95
N GLY A 13 -1.84 -29.55 1.11
CA GLY A 13 -1.88 -30.06 -0.26
C GLY A 13 -0.58 -29.82 -1.01
N GLU A 14 -0.10 -30.87 -1.69
CA GLU A 14 1.23 -31.03 -2.27
C GLU A 14 1.60 -30.06 -3.41
N ALA A 15 2.90 -29.80 -3.51
CA ALA A 15 3.53 -29.02 -4.56
C ALA A 15 3.37 -29.68 -5.93
N ALA A 16 2.57 -29.06 -6.80
CA ALA A 16 2.60 -29.28 -8.24
C ALA A 16 3.46 -28.18 -8.89
N HIS A 17 4.74 -28.48 -9.08
CA HIS A 17 5.67 -27.62 -9.81
C HIS A 17 5.44 -27.81 -11.32
N CYS A 18 4.55 -27.02 -11.90
CA CYS A 18 4.36 -26.92 -13.35
C CYS A 18 4.21 -25.44 -13.74
N GLY A 19 5.31 -24.81 -14.16
CA GLY A 19 5.35 -23.61 -15.02
C GLY A 19 4.35 -22.48 -14.81
N ALA A 20 3.87 -22.21 -13.59
CA ALA A 20 2.91 -21.15 -13.34
C ALA A 20 3.54 -19.79 -13.70
N VAL A 21 2.89 -19.06 -14.61
CA VAL A 21 3.23 -17.66 -14.89
C VAL A 21 3.13 -16.91 -13.55
N PRO A 22 4.16 -16.17 -13.13
CA PRO A 22 4.10 -15.42 -11.88
C PRO A 22 2.89 -14.45 -11.93
N PRO A 23 2.15 -14.29 -10.82
CA PRO A 23 0.96 -13.44 -10.81
C PRO A 23 1.33 -12.00 -11.17
N GLN A 24 0.46 -11.32 -11.93
CA GLN A 24 0.67 -9.90 -12.23
C GLN A 24 0.60 -9.08 -10.93
N THR A 25 1.44 -8.08 -10.78
CA THR A 25 1.48 -7.25 -9.56
C THR A 25 0.90 -5.85 -9.83
N TYR A 26 0.03 -5.41 -8.93
CA TYR A 26 -0.60 -4.09 -8.96
C TYR A 26 -0.30 -3.35 -7.65
N ALA A 27 0.07 -2.08 -7.71
CA ALA A 27 0.27 -1.26 -6.52
C ALA A 27 -0.70 -0.08 -6.49
N VAL A 28 -1.69 -0.13 -5.61
CA VAL A 28 -2.60 0.99 -5.33
C VAL A 28 -1.96 1.92 -4.30
N ILE A 29 -1.40 3.02 -4.77
CA ILE A 29 -0.78 4.06 -3.94
C ILE A 29 -1.82 5.13 -3.60
N VAL A 30 -2.32 5.10 -2.36
CA VAL A 30 -3.37 6.00 -1.89
C VAL A 30 -2.75 7.33 -1.44
N ALA A 31 -2.94 8.36 -2.26
CA ALA A 31 -2.44 9.71 -2.13
C ALA A 31 -3.57 10.77 -2.20
N ALA A 32 -4.82 10.39 -1.92
CA ALA A 32 -5.99 11.26 -2.00
C ALA A 32 -6.32 12.05 -0.72
N GLY A 33 -5.56 11.84 0.36
CA GLY A 33 -5.81 12.50 1.63
C GLY A 33 -5.55 14.01 1.56
N SER A 34 -6.50 14.82 2.02
CA SER A 34 -6.42 16.30 1.99
C SER A 34 -5.39 16.94 2.92
N GLY A 35 -4.57 16.16 3.63
CA GLY A 35 -3.48 16.70 4.46
C GLY A 35 -3.90 17.61 5.62
N ARG A 36 -5.19 17.76 5.95
CA ARG A 36 -5.74 18.75 6.92
C ARG A 36 -5.05 18.80 8.29
N ARG A 37 -4.41 17.71 8.74
CA ARG A 37 -3.66 17.64 10.02
C ARG A 37 -2.22 18.17 9.91
N ALA A 38 -1.68 18.29 8.70
CA ALA A 38 -0.29 18.67 8.44
C ALA A 38 -0.07 20.18 8.32
N GLY A 39 -1.13 20.99 8.25
CA GLY A 39 -1.05 22.45 8.14
C GLY A 39 -0.39 22.90 6.83
N GLY A 40 -1.19 23.28 5.83
CA GLY A 40 -0.67 23.78 4.56
C GLY A 40 -1.64 23.56 3.40
N GLY A 41 -1.56 24.40 2.36
CA GLY A 41 -2.40 24.31 1.16
C GLY A 41 -2.05 23.14 0.23
N LEU A 42 -0.86 22.55 0.36
CA LEU A 42 -0.42 21.37 -0.40
C LEU A 42 -0.47 20.12 0.51
N PRO A 43 -1.06 18.99 0.08
CA PRO A 43 -1.07 17.78 0.87
C PRO A 43 0.34 17.19 0.99
N LYS A 44 0.65 16.64 2.17
CA LYS A 44 1.98 16.14 2.53
C LYS A 44 2.61 15.15 1.53
N GLN A 45 1.80 14.35 0.84
CA GLN A 45 2.28 13.38 -0.14
C GLN A 45 2.86 14.04 -1.41
N PHE A 46 2.56 15.30 -1.66
CA PHE A 46 3.11 16.12 -2.74
C PHE A 46 4.25 17.03 -2.27
N HIS A 47 4.55 17.08 -0.98
CA HIS A 47 5.71 17.82 -0.50
C HIS A 47 7.00 17.20 -1.05
N LEU A 48 7.99 18.04 -1.29
CA LEU A 48 9.31 17.59 -1.69
C LEU A 48 10.08 17.11 -0.46
N LEU A 49 10.50 15.85 -0.50
CA LEU A 49 11.55 15.30 0.34
C LEU A 49 12.76 15.11 -0.58
N ALA A 50 13.91 15.70 -0.25
CA ALA A 50 15.12 15.64 -1.08
C ALA A 50 14.86 15.80 -2.60
N ALA A 51 14.12 16.86 -2.96
CA ALA A 51 13.72 17.25 -4.32
C ALA A 51 12.72 16.33 -5.06
N GLN A 52 12.16 15.30 -4.41
CA GLN A 52 11.14 14.44 -5.02
C GLN A 52 9.85 14.45 -4.18
N MET A 53 8.69 14.39 -4.84
CA MET A 53 7.42 14.27 -4.13
C MET A 53 7.38 12.99 -3.29
N VAL A 54 6.87 13.10 -2.07
CA VAL A 54 6.84 12.00 -1.09
C VAL A 54 6.26 10.70 -1.66
N PHE A 55 5.14 10.74 -2.41
CA PHE A 55 4.54 9.50 -2.92
C PHE A 55 5.40 8.80 -3.99
N LEU A 56 6.22 9.53 -4.75
CA LEU A 56 7.07 8.94 -5.79
C LEU A 56 8.19 8.07 -5.21
N TYR A 57 8.54 8.25 -3.93
CA TYR A 57 9.46 7.33 -3.25
C TYR A 57 8.85 5.93 -3.10
N ALA A 58 7.56 5.85 -2.74
CA ALA A 58 6.86 4.58 -2.67
C ALA A 58 6.75 3.94 -4.06
N VAL A 59 6.39 4.71 -5.10
CA VAL A 59 6.36 4.23 -6.49
C VAL A 59 7.70 3.61 -6.89
N ARG A 60 8.80 4.32 -6.66
CA ARG A 60 10.15 3.81 -6.98
C ARG A 60 10.50 2.55 -6.20
N ALA A 61 10.05 2.41 -4.95
CA ALA A 61 10.28 1.21 -4.16
C ALA A 61 9.53 0.00 -4.73
N PHE A 62 8.28 0.18 -5.19
CA PHE A 62 7.51 -0.87 -5.88
C PHE A 62 8.19 -1.30 -7.17
N LEU A 63 8.57 -0.34 -8.02
CA LEU A 63 9.26 -0.63 -9.29
C LEU A 63 10.62 -1.30 -9.11
N ARG A 64 11.31 -1.05 -7.98
CA ARG A 64 12.56 -1.74 -7.64
C ARG A 64 12.34 -3.16 -7.15
N ALA A 65 11.21 -3.44 -6.50
CA ALA A 65 10.85 -4.77 -6.06
C ALA A 65 10.40 -5.64 -7.24
N ASP A 66 9.61 -5.06 -8.14
CA ASP A 66 9.16 -5.67 -9.39
C ASP A 66 8.90 -4.57 -10.43
N ALA A 67 9.72 -4.54 -11.48
CA ALA A 67 9.64 -3.52 -12.53
C ALA A 67 8.38 -3.67 -13.41
N ALA A 68 7.71 -4.83 -13.37
CA ALA A 68 6.48 -5.08 -14.09
C ALA A 68 5.22 -4.66 -13.29
N THR A 69 5.37 -4.20 -12.03
CA THR A 69 4.23 -3.78 -11.22
C THR A 69 3.50 -2.60 -11.89
N HIS A 70 2.20 -2.79 -12.14
CA HIS A 70 1.33 -1.72 -12.59
C HIS A 70 1.05 -0.77 -11.41
N ILE A 71 1.44 0.49 -11.54
CA ILE A 71 1.27 1.51 -10.51
C ILE A 71 -0.06 2.25 -10.66
N ILE A 72 -0.96 2.15 -9.69
CA ILE A 72 -2.23 2.88 -9.66
C ILE A 72 -2.15 3.94 -8.56
N VAL A 73 -2.03 5.22 -8.94
CA VAL A 73 -1.95 6.31 -7.96
C VAL A 73 -3.31 6.97 -7.80
N VAL A 74 -3.86 6.86 -6.59
CA VAL A 74 -5.17 7.45 -6.27
C VAL A 74 -4.96 8.81 -5.61
N VAL A 75 -5.44 9.89 -6.23
CA VAL A 75 -5.20 11.27 -5.77
C VAL A 75 -6.50 12.05 -5.66
N HIS A 76 -6.49 13.14 -4.89
CA HIS A 76 -7.63 14.06 -4.90
C HIS A 76 -7.67 14.75 -6.28
N PRO A 77 -8.86 14.96 -6.88
CA PRO A 77 -8.98 15.51 -8.24
C PRO A 77 -8.14 16.78 -8.48
N ASP A 78 -8.13 17.71 -7.53
CA ASP A 78 -7.35 18.96 -7.57
C ASP A 78 -5.83 18.76 -7.77
N TYR A 79 -5.28 17.58 -7.48
CA TYR A 79 -3.85 17.27 -7.63
C TYR A 79 -3.56 16.22 -8.70
N ARG A 80 -4.55 15.89 -9.55
CA ARG A 80 -4.40 14.90 -10.63
C ARG A 80 -3.33 15.29 -11.64
N GLU A 81 -3.31 16.56 -12.05
CA GLU A 81 -2.30 17.08 -12.98
C GLU A 81 -0.91 17.01 -12.36
N LEU A 82 -0.76 17.49 -11.12
CA LEU A 82 0.51 17.46 -10.40
C LEU A 82 1.06 16.03 -10.21
N ALA A 83 0.18 15.07 -9.91
CA ALA A 83 0.55 13.66 -9.80
C ALA A 83 1.01 13.09 -11.15
N SER A 84 0.25 13.37 -12.22
CA SER A 84 0.54 12.93 -13.58
C SER A 84 1.89 13.47 -14.06
N GLU A 85 2.20 14.74 -13.80
CA GLU A 85 3.50 15.34 -14.14
C GLU A 85 4.65 14.64 -13.40
N GLY A 86 4.50 14.38 -12.10
CA GLY A 86 5.51 13.67 -11.31
C GLY A 86 5.75 12.24 -11.79
N LEU A 87 4.69 11.52 -12.15
CA LEU A 87 4.77 10.16 -12.70
C LEU A 87 5.38 10.14 -14.10
N SER A 88 5.01 11.10 -14.96
CA SER A 88 5.57 11.22 -16.31
C SER A 88 7.08 11.40 -16.27
N ARG A 89 7.57 12.32 -15.42
CA ARG A 89 9.03 12.53 -15.24
C ARG A 89 9.73 11.28 -14.72
N LEU A 90 9.10 10.56 -13.77
CA LEU A 90 9.65 9.29 -13.29
C LEU A 90 9.67 8.23 -14.40
N CYS A 91 8.66 8.21 -15.26
CA CYS A 91 8.55 7.27 -16.38
C CYS A 91 9.60 7.53 -17.48
N GLU A 92 9.99 8.79 -17.68
CA GLU A 92 11.14 9.17 -18.52
C GLU A 92 12.46 8.60 -17.99
N GLU A 93 12.64 8.55 -16.66
CA GLU A 93 13.83 7.96 -16.03
C GLU A 93 13.80 6.43 -16.03
N MET A 94 12.62 5.84 -15.85
CA MET A 94 12.40 4.41 -15.70
C MET A 94 11.01 4.08 -16.25
N PRO A 95 10.87 3.43 -17.41
CA PRO A 95 9.55 3.14 -17.98
C PRO A 95 8.73 2.15 -17.13
N PHE A 96 7.46 2.46 -16.88
CA PHE A 96 6.48 1.58 -16.22
C PHE A 96 5.03 1.90 -16.64
N GLN A 97 4.12 0.98 -16.35
CA GLN A 97 2.68 1.17 -16.55
C GLN A 97 2.06 1.86 -15.34
N TYR A 98 1.25 2.90 -15.57
CA TYR A 98 0.56 3.57 -14.48
C TYR A 98 -0.79 4.17 -14.88
N ASP A 99 -1.66 4.27 -13.87
CA ASP A 99 -2.92 4.98 -13.91
C ASP A 99 -3.00 6.03 -12.80
N VAL A 100 -3.65 7.15 -13.09
CA VAL A 100 -3.98 8.18 -12.08
C VAL A 100 -5.49 8.24 -11.90
N VAL A 101 -5.94 7.90 -10.70
CA VAL A 101 -7.35 7.70 -10.37
C VAL A 101 -7.82 8.73 -9.36
N ASP A 102 -9.04 9.22 -9.55
CA ASP A 102 -9.66 10.14 -8.60
C ASP A 102 -10.06 9.41 -7.31
N GLY A 103 -9.62 9.95 -6.19
CA GLY A 103 -9.92 9.45 -4.86
C GLY A 103 -11.35 9.76 -4.41
N GLY A 104 -11.76 9.09 -3.34
CA GLY A 104 -13.07 9.28 -2.73
C GLY A 104 -13.04 10.13 -1.46
N ALA A 105 -14.23 10.43 -0.93
CA ALA A 105 -14.39 11.17 0.33
C ALA A 105 -13.74 10.48 1.54
N THR A 106 -13.48 9.17 1.46
CA THR A 106 -12.82 8.39 2.51
C THR A 106 -11.62 7.62 1.96
N ARG A 107 -10.72 7.19 2.84
CA ARG A 107 -9.62 6.29 2.47
C ARG A 107 -10.15 5.01 1.83
N TRP A 108 -11.21 4.43 2.40
CA TRP A 108 -11.83 3.22 1.87
C TRP A 108 -12.34 3.42 0.44
N LEU A 109 -13.05 4.53 0.17
CA LEU A 109 -13.56 4.81 -1.17
C LEU A 109 -12.42 5.08 -2.16
N SER A 110 -11.34 5.71 -1.71
CA SER A 110 -10.13 5.89 -2.53
C SER A 110 -9.47 4.55 -2.90
N VAL A 111 -9.33 3.64 -1.93
CA VAL A 111 -8.84 2.28 -2.21
C VAL A 111 -9.76 1.59 -3.21
N LYS A 112 -11.07 1.62 -2.99
CA LYS A 112 -12.06 1.04 -3.89
C LYS A 112 -11.90 1.55 -5.33
N ASN A 113 -11.79 2.87 -5.53
CA ASN A 113 -11.60 3.45 -6.86
C ASN A 113 -10.30 2.98 -7.51
N GLY A 114 -9.21 2.87 -6.74
CA GLY A 114 -7.96 2.30 -7.27
C GLY A 114 -8.10 0.85 -7.71
N LEU A 115 -8.80 0.03 -6.92
CA LEU A 115 -9.04 -1.38 -7.25
C LEU A 115 -9.87 -1.57 -8.52
N THR A 116 -10.81 -0.67 -8.82
CA THR A 116 -11.67 -0.79 -10.02
C THR A 116 -10.93 -0.67 -11.36
N VAL A 117 -9.65 -0.31 -11.34
CA VAL A 117 -8.79 -0.27 -12.53
C VAL A 117 -8.20 -1.65 -12.85
N ILE A 118 -8.14 -2.53 -11.85
CA ILE A 118 -7.60 -3.88 -12.01
C ILE A 118 -8.65 -4.73 -12.73
N PRO A 119 -8.29 -5.44 -13.82
CA PRO A 119 -9.23 -6.31 -14.54
C PRO A 119 -9.73 -7.47 -13.66
N ASP A 120 -11.04 -7.75 -13.71
CA ASP A 120 -11.67 -8.81 -12.90
C ASP A 120 -11.18 -10.24 -13.25
N ASP A 121 -10.57 -10.43 -14.42
CA ASP A 121 -10.11 -11.73 -14.93
C ASP A 121 -8.59 -11.96 -14.75
N VAL A 122 -7.90 -11.06 -14.05
CA VAL A 122 -6.47 -11.20 -13.81
C VAL A 122 -6.19 -12.15 -12.64
N ASN A 123 -5.26 -13.09 -12.86
CA ASN A 123 -4.61 -13.79 -11.76
C ASN A 123 -3.42 -12.94 -11.27
N GLY A 124 -3.67 -12.11 -10.26
CA GLY A 124 -2.71 -11.13 -9.79
C GLY A 124 -2.67 -10.98 -8.27
N LEU A 125 -1.75 -10.13 -7.84
CA LEU A 125 -1.65 -9.63 -6.48
C LEU A 125 -1.76 -8.11 -6.50
N VAL A 126 -2.44 -7.55 -5.51
CA VAL A 126 -2.55 -6.11 -5.30
C VAL A 126 -1.98 -5.70 -3.95
N ALA A 127 -1.08 -4.72 -3.96
CA ALA A 127 -0.64 -4.03 -2.75
C ALA A 127 -1.38 -2.70 -2.60
N VAL A 128 -1.99 -2.48 -1.44
CA VAL A 128 -2.48 -1.16 -1.03
C VAL A 128 -1.43 -0.49 -0.15
N HIS A 129 -0.98 0.70 -0.56
CA HIS A 129 0.04 1.46 0.16
C HIS A 129 -0.36 2.92 0.39
N ASP A 130 -0.05 3.47 1.57
CA ASP A 130 -0.26 4.89 1.84
C ASP A 130 0.84 5.72 1.18
N GLY A 131 0.50 6.57 0.20
CA GLY A 131 1.46 7.43 -0.52
C GLY A 131 2.19 8.46 0.36
N ALA A 132 1.80 8.61 1.62
CA ALA A 132 2.49 9.45 2.59
C ALA A 132 3.57 8.73 3.42
N ARG A 133 3.93 7.48 3.06
CA ARG A 133 4.95 6.64 3.73
C ARG A 133 6.11 6.35 2.78
N PRO A 134 7.04 7.31 2.57
CA PRO A 134 8.05 7.22 1.51
C PRO A 134 9.17 6.19 1.77
N LEU A 135 9.25 5.63 2.98
CA LEU A 135 10.39 4.81 3.42
C LEU A 135 10.11 3.30 3.36
N VAL A 136 9.10 2.88 2.60
CA VAL A 136 8.93 1.46 2.25
C VAL A 136 10.12 1.01 1.40
N THR A 137 10.63 -0.19 1.64
CA THR A 137 11.80 -0.72 0.91
C THR A 137 11.36 -1.78 -0.12
N ALA A 138 12.21 -2.00 -1.13
CA ALA A 138 11.93 -3.00 -2.16
C ALA A 138 11.89 -4.42 -1.57
N GLU A 139 12.72 -4.69 -0.57
CA GLU A 139 12.78 -5.98 0.13
C GLU A 139 11.47 -6.25 0.87
N MET A 140 10.93 -5.26 1.58
CA MET A 140 9.64 -5.36 2.27
C MET A 140 8.49 -5.64 1.29
N ILE A 141 8.52 -5.02 0.12
CA ILE A 141 7.52 -5.22 -0.92
C ILE A 141 7.63 -6.62 -1.52
N ALA A 142 8.85 -7.07 -1.84
CA ALA A 142 9.10 -8.42 -2.37
C ALA A 142 8.69 -9.52 -1.38
N GLU A 143 8.95 -9.33 -0.09
CA GLU A 143 8.45 -10.21 0.97
C GLU A 143 6.91 -10.22 1.02
N GLY A 144 6.29 -9.06 0.86
CA GLY A 144 4.84 -8.91 0.77
C GLY A 144 4.25 -9.68 -0.42
N TRP A 145 4.86 -9.57 -1.60
CA TRP A 145 4.44 -10.32 -2.79
C TRP A 145 4.55 -11.82 -2.60
N LYS A 146 5.69 -12.30 -2.10
CA LYS A 146 5.90 -13.72 -1.82
C LYS A 146 4.85 -14.25 -0.84
N CYS A 147 4.68 -13.55 0.28
CA CYS A 147 3.71 -13.90 1.30
C CYS A 147 2.27 -13.90 0.75
N GLY A 148 1.88 -12.88 -0.01
CA GLY A 148 0.57 -12.80 -0.67
C GLY A 148 0.33 -13.94 -1.67
N ALA A 149 1.34 -14.32 -2.45
CA ALA A 149 1.26 -15.47 -3.36
C ALA A 149 1.06 -16.80 -2.62
N GLU A 150 1.62 -16.94 -1.41
CA GLU A 150 1.53 -18.16 -0.60
C GLU A 150 0.22 -18.24 0.21
N THR A 151 -0.33 -17.11 0.65
CA THR A 151 -1.44 -17.07 1.63
C THR A 151 -2.71 -16.39 1.14
N GLY A 152 -2.69 -15.75 -0.03
CA GLY A 152 -3.77 -14.89 -0.55
C GLY A 152 -3.86 -13.52 0.13
N ALA A 153 -3.27 -13.33 1.32
CA ALA A 153 -3.25 -12.05 2.01
C ALA A 153 -2.02 -11.90 2.92
N CYS A 154 -1.36 -10.75 2.82
CA CYS A 154 -0.19 -10.42 3.63
C CYS A 154 -0.19 -8.97 4.10
N VAL A 155 -0.07 -8.75 5.41
CA VAL A 155 -0.07 -7.40 5.99
C VAL A 155 1.24 -7.14 6.72
N ALA A 156 1.88 -6.03 6.38
CA ALA A 156 3.05 -5.54 7.09
C ALA A 156 2.65 -5.03 8.48
N ALA A 157 3.31 -5.48 9.54
CA ALA A 157 3.03 -5.03 10.91
C ALA A 157 4.29 -4.88 11.77
N VAL A 158 4.19 -4.05 12.80
CA VAL A 158 5.27 -3.83 13.79
C VAL A 158 4.72 -3.97 15.22
N PRO A 159 5.54 -4.42 16.18
CA PRO A 159 5.15 -4.45 17.59
C PRO A 159 4.75 -3.06 18.09
N VAL A 160 3.74 -3.00 18.96
CA VAL A 160 3.36 -1.72 19.60
C VAL A 160 4.38 -1.37 20.68
N THR A 161 4.98 -0.18 20.57
CA THR A 161 5.94 0.34 21.56
C THR A 161 5.29 1.24 22.61
N ASP A 162 4.16 1.85 22.30
CA ASP A 162 3.48 2.74 23.23
C ASP A 162 2.64 1.94 24.25
N SER A 163 2.43 2.52 25.43
CA SER A 163 1.50 1.96 26.40
C SER A 163 0.06 2.07 25.89
N LEU A 164 -0.64 0.95 25.79
CA LEU A 164 -2.03 0.92 25.35
C LEU A 164 -3.00 0.91 26.53
N ARG A 165 -4.12 1.60 26.35
CA ARG A 165 -5.28 1.55 27.25
C ARG A 165 -6.53 1.23 26.45
N VAL A 166 -7.42 0.44 27.04
CA VAL A 166 -8.79 0.26 26.55
C VAL A 166 -9.66 1.29 27.29
N CYS A 167 -10.38 2.11 26.53
CA CYS A 167 -11.28 3.12 27.07
C CYS A 167 -12.72 2.60 27.05
N GLY A 168 -13.40 2.64 28.20
CA GLY A 168 -14.82 2.38 28.33
C GLY A 168 -15.66 3.58 27.89
N SER A 169 -16.93 3.34 27.55
CA SER A 169 -17.89 4.39 27.20
C SER A 169 -18.26 5.30 28.38
N ASP A 170 -17.99 4.86 29.61
CA ASP A 170 -18.19 5.57 30.87
C ASP A 170 -17.02 6.49 31.25
N GLY A 171 -16.01 6.63 30.37
CA GLY A 171 -14.80 7.41 30.63
C GLY A 171 -13.74 6.66 31.45
N SER A 172 -14.00 5.41 31.83
CA SER A 172 -12.98 4.56 32.44
C SER A 172 -11.90 4.18 31.43
N SER A 173 -10.71 3.83 31.91
CA SER A 173 -9.71 3.18 31.08
C SER A 173 -8.84 2.24 31.91
N HIS A 174 -8.32 1.19 31.29
CA HIS A 174 -7.37 0.29 31.91
C HIS A 174 -6.23 -0.06 30.95
N ALA A 175 -5.04 -0.28 31.50
CA ALA A 175 -3.88 -0.68 30.70
C ALA A 175 -4.07 -2.10 30.17
N VAL A 176 -3.55 -2.36 28.97
CA VAL A 176 -3.50 -3.70 28.39
C VAL A 176 -2.06 -4.13 28.13
N ASP A 177 -1.84 -5.44 28.08
CA ASP A 177 -0.56 -6.00 27.70
C ASP A 177 -0.28 -5.76 26.21
N ARG A 178 0.54 -4.74 25.94
CA ARG A 178 0.92 -4.33 24.58
C ARG A 178 1.59 -5.43 23.76
N SER A 179 2.18 -6.46 24.40
CA SER A 179 2.87 -7.56 23.69
C SER A 179 1.92 -8.40 22.83
N ARG A 180 0.61 -8.32 23.11
CA ARG A 180 -0.45 -9.01 22.37
C ARG A 180 -0.94 -8.25 21.13
N TYR A 181 -0.40 -7.06 20.85
CA TYR A 181 -0.89 -6.18 19.80
C TYR A 181 0.22 -5.81 18.81
N MET A 182 -0.20 -5.68 17.55
CA MET A 182 0.65 -5.25 16.44
C MET A 182 0.02 -4.03 15.79
N ALA A 183 0.83 -3.03 15.46
CA ALA A 183 0.42 -1.89 14.66
C ALA A 183 0.56 -2.23 13.18
N VAL A 184 -0.58 -2.37 12.49
CA VAL A 184 -0.65 -2.58 11.05
C VAL A 184 -0.03 -1.40 10.29
N GLN A 185 0.76 -1.71 9.29
CA GLN A 185 1.39 -0.78 8.36
C GLN A 185 0.89 -1.04 6.94
N THR A 186 1.52 -0.38 5.97
CA THR A 186 1.39 -0.68 4.55
C THR A 186 2.79 -0.87 3.96
N PRO A 187 2.99 -1.68 2.91
CA PRO A 187 1.97 -2.29 2.03
C PRO A 187 1.11 -3.38 2.68
N GLN A 188 -0.09 -3.57 2.14
CA GLN A 188 -0.98 -4.69 2.44
C GLN A 188 -1.29 -5.39 1.11
N VAL A 189 -0.89 -6.65 0.99
CA VAL A 189 -0.98 -7.45 -0.24
C VAL A 189 -2.16 -8.40 -0.17
N PHE A 190 -2.92 -8.51 -1.25
CA PHE A 190 -4.06 -9.40 -1.41
C PHE A 190 -4.05 -10.02 -2.82
N ASP A 191 -4.80 -11.08 -3.03
CA ASP A 191 -5.25 -11.49 -4.36
C ASP A 191 -6.14 -10.41 -5.01
N THR A 192 -6.10 -10.36 -6.34
CA THR A 192 -6.95 -9.46 -7.16
C THR A 192 -8.32 -10.07 -7.40
#